data_AF-A0A1S8DDZ4-F1
#
_entry.id   AF-A0A1S8DDZ4-F1
#
_cell.length_a   1.000
_cell.length_b   1.000
_cell.length_c   1.000
_cell.angle_alpha   90.00
_cell.angle_beta   90.00
_cell.angle_gamma   90.00
#
_symmetry.space_group_name_H-M   'P 1'
#
loop_
_entity.id
_entity.type
_entity.pdbx_description
1 polymer ?
#
loop_
_entity_poly.entity_id
_entity_poly.type
_entity_poly.pdbx_seq_one_letter_code
_entity_poly.pdbx_strand_id
1 'polypeptide(L)'
;MFSPANQAHFSLEIDGAEHDFKVLEFTAHEALNQPYAVLLTLVSERPDIDLSSLLHLPAWLDTGAGSGFHGFIDQLTQGESGRRLTRYQLRLQPQLGYLQHRINQRIFQHRTASEIIAAVLQEHGIHSDAYRFSLNTPLPTRRYCTQYDESDLHFIQRLCEEEG
;
A
#
# COMPACT_ATOMS: atom_id res chain seq x y z
N MET A 1 9.17 -3.47 29.09
CA MET A 1 10.56 -3.02 28.85
C MET A 1 10.46 -1.58 28.38
N PHE A 2 10.88 -0.61 29.18
CA PHE A 2 10.71 0.82 28.86
C PHE A 2 11.84 1.28 27.95
N SER A 3 11.51 1.76 26.76
CA SER A 3 12.48 2.41 25.88
C SER A 3 12.87 3.78 26.44
N PRO A 4 14.15 4.17 26.39
CA PRO A 4 14.61 5.46 26.91
C PRO A 4 14.04 6.64 26.11
N ALA A 5 13.83 7.78 26.78
CA ALA A 5 13.11 8.96 26.27
C ALA A 5 13.74 9.67 25.04
N ASN A 6 14.90 9.21 24.59
CA ASN A 6 15.74 9.81 23.55
C ASN A 6 15.96 8.90 22.33
N GLN A 7 15.23 7.79 22.21
CA GLN A 7 15.16 7.00 20.98
C GLN A 7 13.95 7.43 20.15
N ALA A 8 14.15 7.57 18.83
CA ALA A 8 13.06 7.80 17.89
C ALA A 8 12.07 6.65 18.05
N HIS A 9 10.84 6.97 18.48
CA HIS A 9 9.80 5.97 18.71
C HIS A 9 9.32 5.33 17.41
N PHE A 10 9.57 6.00 16.27
CA PHE A 10 9.15 5.60 14.95
C PHE A 10 10.34 5.66 14.00
N SER A 11 10.48 4.66 13.14
CA SER A 11 11.51 4.62 12.10
C SER A 11 10.90 4.26 10.76
N LEU A 12 11.46 4.84 9.71
CA LEU A 12 11.16 4.49 8.33
C LEU A 12 12.39 3.84 7.74
N GLU A 13 12.20 2.71 7.08
CA GLU A 13 13.21 2.05 6.25
C GLU A 13 12.67 2.02 4.81
N ILE A 14 13.49 2.44 3.84
CA ILE A 14 13.15 2.39 2.42
C ILE A 14 14.11 1.43 1.75
N ASP A 15 13.58 0.38 1.12
CA ASP A 15 14.40 -0.64 0.48
C ASP A 15 15.17 -0.07 -0.71
N GLY A 16 16.45 -0.40 -0.81
CA GLY A 16 17.32 0.07 -1.89
C GLY A 16 17.69 1.56 -1.86
N ALA A 17 17.36 2.32 -0.80
CA ALA A 17 17.68 3.75 -0.72
C ALA A 17 18.31 4.18 0.61
N GLU A 18 19.47 4.85 0.55
CA GLU A 18 20.07 5.48 1.73
C GLU A 18 19.41 6.83 2.04
N HIS A 19 18.90 6.97 3.25
CA HIS A 19 18.29 8.20 3.71
C HIS A 19 18.50 8.53 5.17
N ASP A 20 18.33 9.82 5.49
CA ASP A 20 18.43 10.37 6.85
C ASP A 20 17.06 10.80 7.41
N PHE A 21 15.96 10.46 6.74
CA PHE A 21 14.60 10.78 7.19
C PHE A 21 14.37 10.38 8.65
N LYS A 22 13.81 11.32 9.42
CA LYS A 22 13.25 11.09 10.75
C LYS A 22 11.74 11.31 10.68
N VAL A 23 11.00 10.36 11.24
CA VAL A 23 9.54 10.44 11.32
C VAL A 23 9.17 11.43 12.42
N LEU A 24 8.49 12.53 12.07
CA LEU A 24 7.95 13.48 13.05
C LEU A 24 6.59 13.01 13.58
N GLU A 25 5.73 12.59 12.66
CA GLU A 25 4.37 12.13 12.94
C GLU A 25 3.91 11.26 11.77
N PHE A 26 2.88 10.45 12.02
CA PHE A 26 2.16 9.75 10.98
C PHE A 26 0.67 9.67 11.33
N THR A 27 -0.17 9.51 10.31
CA THR A 27 -1.58 9.18 10.44
C THR A 27 -1.89 8.00 9.54
N ALA A 28 -2.43 6.92 10.11
CA ALA A 28 -2.84 5.74 9.38
C ALA A 28 -4.37 5.71 9.24
N HIS A 29 -4.84 5.42 8.03
CA HIS A 29 -6.25 5.18 7.72
C HIS A 29 -6.42 3.75 7.26
N GLU A 30 -7.22 2.99 8.01
CA GLU A 30 -7.53 1.59 7.74
C GLU A 30 -9.04 1.38 7.82
N ALA A 31 -9.57 0.59 6.89
CA ALA A 31 -10.96 0.18 6.90
C ALA A 31 -11.09 -1.20 6.23
N LEU A 32 -12.12 -1.94 6.60
CA LEU A 32 -12.47 -3.16 5.86
C LEU A 32 -12.79 -2.81 4.40
N ASN A 33 -12.40 -3.69 3.49
CA ASN A 33 -12.60 -3.56 2.05
C ASN A 33 -11.94 -2.34 1.39
N GLN A 34 -10.95 -1.71 2.03
CA GLN A 34 -10.22 -0.59 1.48
C GLN A 34 -8.71 -0.76 1.71
N PRO A 35 -7.85 -0.47 0.72
CA PRO A 35 -6.42 -0.37 0.94
C PRO A 35 -6.14 0.67 2.03
N TYR A 36 -5.28 0.33 2.99
CA TYR A 36 -4.85 1.30 3.98
C TYR A 36 -4.04 2.43 3.32
N ALA A 37 -3.95 3.58 3.98
CA ALA A 37 -3.02 4.64 3.62
C ALA A 37 -2.37 5.22 4.88
N VAL A 38 -1.04 5.34 4.87
CA VAL A 38 -0.29 6.01 5.93
C VAL A 38 0.31 7.29 5.38
N LEU A 39 -0.02 8.41 6.00
CA LEU A 39 0.56 9.71 5.72
C LEU A 39 1.64 9.99 6.76
N LEU A 40 2.87 10.18 6.32
CA LEU A 40 4.01 10.47 7.17
C LEU A 40 4.49 11.90 6.94
N THR A 41 4.76 12.61 8.04
CA THR A 41 5.54 13.84 8.02
C THR A 41 6.96 13.49 8.44
N LEU A 42 7.91 13.74 7.54
CA LEU A 42 9.33 13.42 7.73
C LEU A 42 10.16 14.72 7.80
N VAL A 43 11.33 14.63 8.42
CA VAL A 43 12.39 15.65 8.31
C VAL A 43 13.72 15.03 7.94
N SER A 44 14.53 15.76 7.19
CA SER A 44 15.88 15.39 6.81
C SER A 44 16.79 16.62 6.82
N GLU A 45 18.10 16.43 7.03
CA GLU A 45 19.10 17.50 6.90
C GLU A 45 19.45 17.78 5.43
N ARG A 46 19.07 16.88 4.50
CA ARG A 46 19.29 17.00 3.06
C ARG A 46 18.09 17.67 2.39
N PRO A 47 18.24 18.87 1.80
CA PRO A 47 17.16 19.55 1.07
C PRO A 47 17.03 19.14 -0.40
N ASP A 48 17.93 18.30 -0.90
CA ASP A 48 18.14 17.99 -2.32
C ASP A 48 17.99 16.49 -2.63
N ILE A 49 17.16 15.79 -1.84
CA ILE A 49 16.86 14.37 -2.07
C ILE A 49 16.13 14.20 -3.41
N ASP A 50 16.62 13.31 -4.27
CA ASP A 50 15.91 12.92 -5.48
C ASP A 50 14.66 12.09 -5.13
N LEU A 51 13.53 12.76 -4.95
CA LEU A 51 12.26 12.14 -4.57
C LEU A 51 11.77 11.14 -5.63
N SER A 52 12.10 11.37 -6.90
CA SER A 52 11.64 10.50 -7.99
C SER A 52 12.27 9.11 -7.90
N SER A 53 13.52 9.04 -7.44
CA SER A 53 14.22 7.77 -7.18
C SER A 53 13.59 6.94 -6.07
N LEU A 54 12.80 7.55 -5.19
CA LEU A 54 12.17 6.90 -4.04
C LEU A 54 10.75 6.42 -4.32
N LEU A 55 10.11 6.91 -5.39
CA LEU A 55 8.76 6.51 -5.75
C LEU A 55 8.69 5.02 -6.08
N HIS A 56 7.61 4.38 -5.63
CA HIS A 56 7.36 2.94 -5.82
C HIS A 56 8.38 2.00 -5.16
N LEU A 57 9.30 2.51 -4.34
CA LEU A 57 10.14 1.65 -3.52
C LEU A 57 9.33 1.06 -2.35
N PRO A 58 9.58 -0.22 -1.99
CA PRO A 58 9.08 -0.79 -0.75
C PRO A 58 9.61 -0.03 0.45
N ALA A 59 8.77 0.16 1.46
CA ALA A 59 9.16 0.78 2.71
C ALA A 59 8.45 0.15 3.91
N TRP A 60 9.12 0.20 5.06
CA TRP A 60 8.64 -0.24 6.35
C TRP A 60 8.61 0.93 7.31
N LEU A 61 7.42 1.25 7.84
CA LEU A 61 7.25 2.15 8.97
C LEU A 61 7.12 1.31 10.25
N ASP A 62 8.11 1.39 11.13
CA ASP A 62 7.99 0.89 12.50
C ASP A 62 7.27 1.93 13.37
N THR A 63 6.15 1.54 13.97
CA THR A 63 5.35 2.39 14.86
C THR A 63 5.71 2.23 16.33
N GLY A 64 6.74 1.43 16.63
CA GLY A 64 7.14 1.02 17.96
C GLY A 64 6.47 -0.30 18.38
N ALA A 65 7.01 -0.88 19.45
CA ALA A 65 6.50 -2.11 20.08
C ALA A 65 6.42 -3.36 19.17
N GLY A 66 7.16 -3.38 18.06
CA GLY A 66 7.23 -4.53 17.13
C GLY A 66 6.06 -4.59 16.14
N SER A 67 5.41 -3.46 15.86
CA SER A 67 4.30 -3.36 14.90
C SER A 67 4.50 -2.17 13.96
N GLY A 68 3.93 -2.26 12.76
CA GLY A 68 4.14 -1.24 11.74
C GLY A 68 3.46 -1.54 10.41
N PHE A 69 3.81 -0.76 9.39
CA PHE A 69 3.19 -0.81 8.07
C PHE A 69 4.23 -1.11 6.99
N HIS A 70 4.02 -2.20 6.24
CA HIS A 70 4.75 -2.50 5.01
C HIS A 70 3.96 -2.03 3.80
N GLY A 71 4.55 -1.18 2.96
CA GLY A 71 3.92 -0.72 1.75
C GLY A 71 4.91 -0.19 0.73
N PHE A 72 4.40 0.56 -0.23
CA PHE A 72 5.15 1.21 -1.29
C PHE A 72 4.92 2.71 -1.22
N ILE A 73 5.96 3.47 -1.56
CA ILE A 73 5.90 4.92 -1.61
C ILE A 73 5.04 5.34 -2.82
N ASP A 74 3.83 5.78 -2.55
CA ASP A 74 2.87 6.23 -3.57
C ASP A 74 3.08 7.70 -3.93
N GLN A 75 3.35 8.52 -2.92
CA GLN A 75 3.56 9.94 -3.09
C GLN A 75 4.67 10.39 -2.16
N LEU A 76 5.51 11.30 -2.64
CA LEU A 76 6.54 11.94 -1.86
C LEU A 76 6.68 13.38 -2.31
N THR A 77 6.62 14.32 -1.37
CA THR A 77 6.71 15.75 -1.65
C THR A 77 7.64 16.42 -0.65
N GLN A 78 8.37 17.42 -1.13
CA GLN A 78 9.17 18.30 -0.29
C GLN A 78 8.33 19.50 0.12
N GLY A 79 8.32 19.79 1.42
CA GLY A 79 7.69 20.96 2.00
C GLY A 79 8.71 22.06 2.30
N GLU A 80 8.45 22.79 3.39
CA GLU A 80 9.32 23.89 3.80
C GLU A 80 10.73 23.41 4.18
N SER A 81 11.73 24.15 3.70
CA SER A 81 13.13 23.96 4.07
C SER A 81 13.52 25.01 5.12
N GLY A 82 13.74 24.58 6.35
CA GLY A 82 14.23 25.43 7.43
C GLY A 82 15.75 25.62 7.37
N ARG A 83 16.33 26.22 8.42
CA ARG A 83 17.79 26.49 8.47
C ARG A 83 18.66 25.22 8.53
N ARG A 84 18.14 24.14 9.10
CA ARG A 84 18.87 22.85 9.25
C ARG A 84 18.07 21.66 8.73
N LEU A 85 16.75 21.68 8.86
CA LEU A 85 15.89 20.56 8.53
C LEU A 85 14.89 20.96 7.44
N THR A 86 14.70 20.05 6.49
CA THR A 86 13.70 20.13 5.44
C THR A 86 12.58 19.16 5.73
N ARG A 87 11.33 19.62 5.61
CA ARG A 87 10.14 18.79 5.80
C ARG A 87 9.77 18.06 4.52
N TYR A 88 9.30 16.84 4.66
CA TYR A 88 8.77 16.02 3.56
C TYR A 88 7.45 15.38 3.97
N GLN A 89 6.57 15.15 3.00
CA GLN A 89 5.36 14.35 3.19
C GLN A 89 5.42 13.12 2.31
N LEU A 90 5.25 11.95 2.93
CA LEU A 90 5.29 10.65 2.28
C LEU A 90 3.94 9.96 2.47
N ARG A 91 3.39 9.37 1.40
CA ARG A 91 2.25 8.45 1.47
C ARG A 91 2.71 7.03 1.21
N LEU A 92 2.47 6.15 2.18
CA LEU A 92 2.70 4.72 2.10
C LEU A 92 1.37 3.99 1.89
N GLN A 93 1.31 3.05 0.96
CA GLN A 93 0.11 2.23 0.71
C GLN A 93 0.50 0.79 0.32
N PRO A 94 -0.41 -0.21 0.45
CA PRO A 94 -0.09 -1.56 -0.01
C PRO A 94 -0.06 -1.62 -1.53
N GLN A 95 0.61 -2.64 -2.09
CA GLN A 95 0.63 -2.90 -3.54
C GLN A 95 -0.78 -2.97 -4.14
N LEU A 96 -1.75 -3.49 -3.38
CA LEU A 96 -3.16 -3.54 -3.75
C LEU A 96 -3.74 -2.16 -4.13
N GLY A 97 -3.25 -1.08 -3.51
CA GLY A 97 -3.68 0.29 -3.80
C GLY A 97 -3.39 0.71 -5.25
N TYR A 98 -2.32 0.20 -5.87
CA TYR A 98 -1.98 0.56 -7.25
C TYR A 98 -3.00 0.07 -8.29
N LEU A 99 -3.80 -0.95 -7.95
CA LEU A 99 -4.85 -1.46 -8.84
C LEU A 99 -5.94 -0.42 -9.13
N GLN A 100 -6.01 0.66 -8.36
CA GLN A 100 -6.92 1.78 -8.62
C GLN A 100 -6.59 2.51 -9.94
N HIS A 101 -5.34 2.45 -10.40
CA HIS A 101 -4.87 3.23 -11.55
C HIS A 101 -5.04 2.53 -12.91
N ARG A 102 -5.38 1.22 -12.92
CA ARG A 102 -5.57 0.46 -14.14
C ARG A 102 -7.05 0.17 -14.35
N ILE A 103 -7.63 0.75 -15.39
CA ILE A 103 -9.01 0.49 -15.86
C ILE A 103 -8.95 -0.51 -17.01
N ASN A 104 -9.79 -1.53 -16.98
CA ASN A 104 -9.83 -2.57 -18.02
C ASN A 104 -11.25 -2.87 -18.49
N GLN A 105 -11.33 -3.54 -19.65
CA GLN A 105 -12.54 -4.17 -20.17
C GLN A 105 -12.22 -5.62 -20.56
N ARG A 106 -12.79 -6.59 -19.84
CA ARG A 106 -12.50 -8.01 -20.06
C ARG A 106 -13.61 -8.93 -19.57
N ILE A 107 -13.60 -10.14 -20.11
CA ILE A 107 -14.58 -11.18 -19.83
C ILE A 107 -13.89 -12.38 -19.17
N PHE A 108 -14.45 -12.85 -18.07
CA PHE A 108 -14.12 -14.10 -17.42
C PHE A 108 -15.28 -15.08 -17.58
N GLN A 109 -14.99 -16.33 -17.92
CA GLN A 109 -16.01 -17.36 -18.11
C GLN A 109 -15.62 -18.62 -17.37
N HIS A 110 -16.62 -19.30 -16.81
CA HIS A 110 -16.46 -20.56 -16.09
C HIS A 110 -15.43 -20.48 -14.96
N ARG A 111 -15.46 -19.39 -14.17
CA ARG A 111 -14.56 -19.16 -13.03
C ARG A 111 -15.32 -18.72 -11.79
N THR A 112 -14.82 -19.06 -10.62
CA THR A 112 -15.29 -18.54 -9.33
C THR A 112 -14.78 -17.11 -9.11
N ALA A 113 -15.36 -16.35 -8.18
CA ALA A 113 -14.87 -15.01 -7.85
C ALA A 113 -13.42 -15.05 -7.35
N SER A 114 -13.04 -16.02 -6.53
CA SER A 114 -11.67 -16.16 -6.03
C SER A 114 -10.66 -16.46 -7.13
N GLU A 115 -11.01 -17.29 -8.12
CA GLU A 115 -10.18 -17.55 -9.30
C GLU A 115 -10.00 -16.31 -10.18
N ILE A 116 -11.04 -15.47 -10.30
CA ILE A 116 -10.98 -14.21 -11.02
C ILE A 116 -10.08 -13.23 -10.26
N ILE A 117 -10.32 -13.02 -8.97
CA ILE A 117 -9.52 -12.13 -8.11
C ILE A 117 -8.05 -12.55 -8.13
N ALA A 118 -7.75 -13.85 -7.97
CA ALA A 118 -6.40 -14.37 -8.02
C ALA A 118 -5.70 -14.05 -9.37
N ALA A 119 -6.40 -14.20 -10.49
CA ALA A 119 -5.86 -13.87 -11.80
C ALA A 119 -5.53 -12.38 -11.91
N VAL A 120 -6.42 -11.50 -11.43
CA VAL A 120 -6.18 -10.05 -11.41
C VAL A 120 -4.99 -9.70 -10.52
N LEU A 121 -4.90 -10.26 -9.31
CA LEU A 121 -3.78 -10.02 -8.40
C LEU A 121 -2.44 -10.46 -9.01
N GLN A 122 -2.41 -11.64 -9.64
CA GLN A 122 -1.21 -12.18 -10.27
C GLN A 122 -0.70 -11.28 -11.41
N GLU A 123 -1.58 -10.67 -12.19
CA GLU A 123 -1.19 -9.71 -13.25
C GLU A 123 -0.48 -8.46 -12.70
N HIS A 124 -0.74 -8.13 -11.42
CA HIS A 124 -0.10 -7.01 -10.71
C HIS A 124 1.11 -7.44 -9.87
N GLY A 125 1.59 -8.68 -10.04
CA GLY A 125 2.72 -9.22 -9.28
C GLY A 125 2.39 -9.54 -7.82
N ILE A 126 1.11 -9.60 -7.45
CA ILE A 126 0.66 -10.02 -6.12
C ILE A 126 0.43 -11.53 -6.18
N HIS A 127 1.41 -12.29 -5.70
CA HIS A 127 1.41 -13.74 -5.75
C HIS A 127 0.71 -14.37 -4.53
N SER A 128 0.49 -15.69 -4.59
CA SER A 128 -0.33 -16.43 -3.60
C SER A 128 0.24 -16.46 -2.17
N ASP A 129 1.49 -16.06 -1.98
CA ASP A 129 2.13 -15.86 -0.69
C ASP A 129 1.79 -14.51 -0.04
N ALA A 130 1.28 -13.54 -0.81
CA ALA A 130 0.91 -12.20 -0.35
C ALA A 130 -0.56 -12.06 0.08
N TYR A 131 -1.42 -13.06 -0.18
CA TYR A 131 -2.84 -13.04 0.19
C TYR A 131 -3.37 -14.43 0.53
N ARG A 132 -4.56 -14.49 1.13
CA ARG A 132 -5.25 -15.76 1.43
C ARG A 132 -6.77 -15.61 1.28
N PHE A 133 -7.39 -16.62 0.68
CA PHE A 133 -8.85 -16.79 0.74
C PHE A 133 -9.22 -17.69 1.91
N SER A 134 -9.79 -17.11 2.97
CA SER A 134 -10.29 -17.84 4.14
C SER A 134 -11.82 -17.93 4.07
N LEU A 135 -12.32 -18.81 3.19
CA LEU A 135 -13.75 -18.93 2.87
C LEU A 135 -14.39 -20.09 3.63
N ASN A 136 -15.57 -19.86 4.21
CA ASN A 136 -16.34 -20.91 4.90
C ASN A 136 -17.09 -21.84 3.95
N THR A 137 -17.35 -21.40 2.72
CA THR A 137 -18.12 -22.13 1.71
C THR A 137 -17.47 -21.91 0.34
N PRO A 138 -17.45 -22.93 -0.54
CA PRO A 138 -16.96 -22.74 -1.90
C PRO A 138 -17.82 -21.73 -2.66
N LEU A 139 -17.17 -20.82 -3.39
CA LEU A 139 -17.86 -19.84 -4.23
C LEU A 139 -18.40 -20.52 -5.50
N PRO A 140 -19.58 -20.12 -6.00
CA PRO A 140 -20.14 -20.70 -7.21
C PRO A 140 -19.32 -20.30 -8.45
N THR A 141 -19.19 -21.24 -9.38
CA THR A 141 -18.62 -20.95 -10.70
C THR A 141 -19.57 -20.06 -11.49
N ARG A 142 -19.10 -18.88 -11.90
CA ARG A 142 -19.83 -17.97 -12.79
C ARG A 142 -19.72 -18.48 -14.22
N ARG A 143 -20.86 -18.61 -14.92
CA ARG A 143 -20.86 -18.86 -16.36
C ARG A 143 -20.17 -17.72 -17.11
N TYR A 144 -20.41 -16.50 -16.69
CA TYR A 144 -19.93 -15.28 -17.33
C TYR A 144 -19.80 -14.15 -16.30
N CYS A 145 -18.70 -13.40 -16.36
CA CYS A 145 -18.42 -12.23 -15.54
C CYS A 145 -17.65 -11.21 -16.38
N THR A 146 -17.99 -9.93 -16.27
CA THR A 146 -17.32 -8.86 -17.01
C THR A 146 -16.75 -7.84 -16.03
N GLN A 147 -15.53 -7.39 -16.31
CA GLN A 147 -15.01 -6.12 -15.85
C GLN A 147 -15.25 -5.13 -16.97
N TYR A 148 -16.03 -4.08 -16.74
CA TYR A 148 -16.39 -3.11 -17.78
C TYR A 148 -16.16 -1.69 -17.29
N ASP A 149 -15.14 -1.03 -17.83
CA ASP A 149 -14.83 0.38 -17.57
C ASP A 149 -14.71 0.71 -16.08
N GLU A 150 -14.08 -0.20 -15.34
CA GLU A 150 -13.82 -0.06 -13.91
C GLU A 150 -12.36 -0.41 -13.61
N SER A 151 -11.82 0.15 -12.54
CA SER A 151 -10.46 -0.17 -12.09
C SER A 151 -10.35 -1.62 -11.63
N ASP A 152 -9.16 -2.19 -11.71
CA ASP A 152 -8.92 -3.55 -11.18
C ASP A 152 -9.22 -3.64 -9.68
N LEU A 153 -8.96 -2.56 -8.93
CA LEU A 153 -9.32 -2.49 -7.51
C LEU A 153 -10.82 -2.51 -7.31
N HIS A 154 -11.57 -1.67 -8.03
CA HIS A 154 -13.03 -1.62 -7.96
C HIS A 154 -13.66 -2.95 -8.35
N PHE A 155 -13.12 -3.59 -9.38
CA PHE A 155 -13.58 -4.90 -9.84
C PHE A 155 -13.42 -5.97 -8.76
N ILE A 156 -12.25 -6.04 -8.10
CA ILE A 156 -12.01 -6.96 -6.99
C ILE A 156 -12.98 -6.67 -5.83
N GLN A 157 -13.12 -5.40 -5.44
CA GLN A 157 -14.01 -5.01 -4.34
C GLN A 157 -15.45 -5.41 -4.62
N ARG A 158 -15.95 -5.13 -5.83
CA ARG A 158 -17.29 -5.53 -6.27
C ARG A 158 -17.49 -7.05 -6.22
N LEU A 159 -16.52 -7.84 -6.66
CA LEU A 159 -16.59 -9.30 -6.59
C LEU A 159 -16.61 -9.82 -5.15
N CYS A 160 -15.87 -9.18 -4.24
CA CYS A 160 -15.93 -9.50 -2.81
C CYS A 160 -17.32 -9.15 -2.25
N GLU A 161 -17.82 -7.95 -2.50
CA GLU A 161 -19.14 -7.49 -2.03
C GLU A 161 -20.30 -8.35 -2.52
N GLU A 162 -20.21 -8.89 -3.75
CA GLU A 162 -21.19 -9.84 -4.31
C GLU A 162 -21.24 -11.17 -3.53
N GLU A 163 -20.13 -11.62 -2.95
CA GLU A 163 -20.02 -12.90 -2.25
C GLU A 163 -20.16 -12.80 -0.72
N GLY A 164 -20.11 -11.57 -0.17
CA GLY A 164 -20.22 -11.28 1.27
C GLY A 164 -18.89 -11.35 2.03
#